data_AF-A0AAJ8WCD8-F1
#
_entry.id   AF-A0AAJ8WCD8-F1
#
_cell.length_a   1.000
_cell.length_b   1.000
_cell.length_c   1.000
_cell.angle_alpha   90.00
_cell.angle_beta   90.00
_cell.angle_gamma   90.00
#
_symmetry.space_group_name_H-M   'P 1'
#
loop_
_entity.id
_entity.type
_entity.pdbx_description
1 polymer ?
#
loop_
_entity_poly.entity_id
_entity_poly.type
_entity_poly.pdbx_seq_one_letter_code
_entity_poly.pdbx_strand_id
1 'polypeptide(L)'
;MIALSILILMPFSLNYPLLSLHLLGIKIDASIWDGIWKMAVGGYEYTAFMIFICAVVMPITFALLVIMLWLAKIFQIKPRSVLLFLGYIKAWVMFDVYLVALGVTIFKVREYATLEINIYLIPFIFTALLTTLLFIKLNLSALWQEFYPECTPVYTKQAVELCPACHYTFTQKSIYYDHQQKICCPRCQSPLNTSDKLKLQATWATLIAGIIMLFPANLLPISGIYLTGALSEDTLISGVISFVKSGSYFVAFVVFFASIFVPISKIFIMLYLLACVHFKWQHSIKWQMRLLHLVHFVGRWSMLDLFVLALMMSLVTRGEIINFTVGPGAFYFGAAVFCTMLSTSQFDSKLIWKIYDREK
;
A
#
# COMPACT_ATOMS: atom_id res chain seq x y z
N MET A 1 3.00 -16.25 -18.47
CA MET A 1 2.57 -17.39 -17.62
C MET A 1 2.16 -16.95 -16.22
N ILE A 2 3.06 -16.43 -15.37
CA ILE A 2 2.74 -16.08 -13.96
C ILE A 2 1.55 -15.11 -13.83
N ALA A 3 1.55 -14.00 -14.59
CA ALA A 3 0.45 -13.03 -14.57
C ALA A 3 -0.90 -13.61 -15.02
N LEU A 4 -0.88 -14.55 -15.97
CA LEU A 4 -2.09 -15.22 -16.46
C LEU A 4 -2.62 -16.22 -15.40
N SER A 5 -1.73 -16.94 -14.72
CA SER A 5 -2.10 -17.79 -13.57
C SER A 5 -2.74 -16.98 -12.43
N ILE A 6 -2.20 -15.79 -12.13
CA ILE A 6 -2.80 -14.87 -11.15
C ILE A 6 -4.21 -14.49 -11.58
N LEU A 7 -4.42 -14.07 -12.83
CA LEU A 7 -5.73 -13.64 -13.32
C LEU A 7 -6.77 -14.78 -13.29
N ILE A 8 -6.34 -16.03 -13.55
CA ILE A 8 -7.22 -17.21 -13.48
C ILE A 8 -7.59 -17.55 -12.03
N LEU A 9 -6.64 -17.47 -11.09
CA LEU A 9 -6.87 -17.85 -9.69
C LEU A 9 -7.60 -16.75 -8.89
N MET A 10 -7.48 -15.49 -9.31
CA MET A 10 -8.00 -14.35 -8.55
C MET A 10 -9.53 -14.35 -8.34
N PRO A 11 -10.38 -14.69 -9.33
CA PRO A 11 -11.83 -14.80 -9.11
C PRO A 11 -12.21 -15.84 -8.06
N PHE A 12 -11.49 -16.96 -8.02
CA PHE A 12 -11.72 -18.00 -7.01
C PHE A 12 -11.29 -17.52 -5.62
N SER A 13 -10.13 -16.87 -5.56
CA SER A 13 -9.52 -16.34 -4.35
C SER A 13 -10.35 -15.22 -3.68
N LEU A 14 -11.02 -14.38 -4.47
CA LEU A 14 -11.79 -13.22 -3.95
C LEU A 14 -13.23 -13.54 -3.56
N ASN A 15 -13.91 -14.40 -4.33
CA ASN A 15 -15.35 -14.62 -4.20
C ASN A 15 -15.71 -15.79 -3.29
N TYR A 16 -14.89 -16.85 -3.28
CA TYR A 16 -15.18 -18.05 -2.49
C TYR A 16 -14.79 -17.85 -1.03
N PRO A 17 -15.44 -18.58 -0.11
CA PRO A 17 -15.20 -18.42 1.31
C PRO A 17 -13.82 -18.94 1.71
N LEU A 18 -13.02 -18.05 2.29
CA LEU A 18 -11.66 -18.34 2.76
C LEU A 18 -11.68 -19.00 4.13
N LEU A 19 -12.58 -18.51 4.99
CA LEU A 19 -12.75 -18.95 6.37
C LEU A 19 -14.24 -19.17 6.60
N SER A 20 -14.54 -20.18 7.41
CA SER A 20 -15.90 -20.41 7.87
C SER A 20 -15.94 -20.50 9.37
N LEU A 21 -17.00 -19.95 9.94
CA LEU A 21 -17.25 -19.91 11.38
C LEU A 21 -18.47 -20.73 11.70
N HIS A 22 -18.34 -21.62 12.69
CA HIS A 22 -19.49 -22.28 13.28
C HIS A 22 -19.88 -21.53 14.55
N LEU A 23 -20.91 -20.70 14.44
CA LEU A 23 -21.51 -20.00 15.57
C LEU A 23 -22.96 -20.44 15.70
N LEU A 24 -23.31 -21.01 16.87
CA LEU A 24 -24.69 -21.38 17.21
C LEU A 24 -25.35 -22.31 16.16
N GLY A 25 -24.60 -23.29 15.64
CA GLY A 25 -25.11 -24.31 14.73
C GLY A 25 -25.24 -23.90 13.26
N ILE A 26 -24.88 -22.66 12.89
CA ILE A 26 -24.94 -22.18 11.51
C ILE A 26 -23.54 -21.82 11.03
N LYS A 27 -23.20 -22.26 9.81
CA LYS A 27 -21.94 -21.96 9.14
C LYS A 27 -21.98 -20.58 8.50
N ILE A 28 -21.00 -19.73 8.81
CA ILE A 28 -20.84 -18.39 8.23
C ILE A 28 -19.58 -18.40 7.40
N ASP A 29 -19.73 -18.07 6.15
CA ASP A 29 -18.68 -18.05 5.16
C ASP A 29 -18.16 -16.63 4.97
N ALA A 30 -16.85 -16.43 5.06
CA ALA A 30 -16.22 -15.13 4.87
C ALA A 30 -15.34 -15.12 3.63
N SER A 31 -15.63 -14.21 2.72
CA SER A 31 -14.81 -13.88 1.56
C SER A 31 -14.38 -12.41 1.60
N ILE A 32 -13.41 -12.07 0.76
CA ILE A 32 -12.91 -10.70 0.60
C ILE A 32 -14.01 -9.81 0.05
N TRP A 33 -14.69 -10.29 -0.98
CA TRP A 33 -15.80 -9.59 -1.61
C TRP A 33 -16.92 -9.31 -0.60
N ASP A 34 -17.30 -10.30 0.21
CA ASP A 34 -18.37 -10.16 1.18
C ASP A 34 -18.02 -9.16 2.29
N GLY A 35 -16.75 -9.11 2.72
CA GLY A 35 -16.29 -8.10 3.68
C GLY A 35 -16.39 -6.67 3.15
N ILE A 36 -15.97 -6.46 1.90
CA ILE A 36 -16.09 -5.16 1.22
C ILE A 36 -17.56 -4.78 1.07
N TRP A 37 -18.40 -5.72 0.61
CA TRP A 37 -19.83 -5.50 0.38
C TRP A 37 -20.58 -5.14 1.66
N LYS A 38 -20.40 -5.94 2.73
CA LYS A 38 -21.00 -5.68 4.05
C LYS A 38 -20.57 -4.33 4.62
N MET A 39 -19.30 -3.95 4.44
CA MET A 39 -18.80 -2.67 4.92
C MET A 39 -19.37 -1.48 4.12
N ALA A 40 -19.56 -1.65 2.81
CA ALA A 40 -20.19 -0.62 1.97
C ALA A 40 -21.67 -0.41 2.34
N VAL A 41 -22.44 -1.49 2.50
CA VAL A 41 -23.86 -1.42 2.90
C VAL A 41 -24.02 -0.97 4.35
N GLY A 42 -23.03 -1.25 5.21
CA GLY A 42 -23.02 -0.87 6.63
C GLY A 42 -22.73 0.61 6.91
N GLY A 43 -22.72 1.49 5.89
CA GLY A 43 -22.51 2.93 6.05
C GLY A 43 -21.04 3.40 5.98
N TYR A 44 -20.10 2.51 5.66
CA TYR A 44 -18.66 2.80 5.57
C TYR A 44 -18.14 2.69 4.13
N GLU A 45 -18.86 3.31 3.20
CA GLU A 45 -18.62 3.24 1.75
C GLU A 45 -17.20 3.66 1.35
N TYR A 46 -16.65 4.73 1.95
CA TYR A 46 -15.32 5.22 1.61
C TYR A 46 -14.23 4.24 2.04
N THR A 47 -14.31 3.70 3.26
CA THR A 47 -13.38 2.68 3.74
C THR A 47 -13.46 1.43 2.86
N ALA A 48 -14.67 1.05 2.43
CA ALA A 48 -14.89 -0.11 1.57
C ALA A 48 -14.27 0.09 0.19
N PHE A 49 -14.44 1.28 -0.37
CA PHE A 49 -13.82 1.67 -1.64
C PHE A 49 -12.28 1.63 -1.57
N MET A 50 -11.69 2.12 -0.47
CA MET A 50 -10.24 2.09 -0.27
C MET A 50 -9.70 0.66 -0.25
N ILE A 51 -10.37 -0.23 0.48
CA ILE A 51 -9.99 -1.65 0.55
C ILE A 51 -10.21 -2.32 -0.81
N PHE A 52 -11.32 -2.04 -1.49
CA PHE A 52 -11.61 -2.56 -2.82
C PHE A 52 -10.52 -2.20 -3.84
N ILE A 53 -10.07 -0.94 -3.84
CA ILE A 53 -8.98 -0.51 -4.71
C ILE A 53 -7.71 -1.31 -4.42
N CYS A 54 -7.29 -1.39 -3.16
CA CYS A 54 -6.00 -1.99 -2.81
C CYS A 54 -5.98 -3.52 -2.87
N ALA A 55 -7.07 -4.18 -2.48
CA ALA A 55 -7.15 -5.64 -2.41
C ALA A 55 -7.60 -6.28 -3.74
N VAL A 56 -8.40 -5.58 -4.55
CA VAL A 56 -9.00 -6.15 -5.78
C VAL A 56 -8.51 -5.43 -7.04
N VAL A 57 -8.71 -4.12 -7.14
CA VAL A 57 -8.44 -3.38 -8.40
C VAL A 57 -6.94 -3.36 -8.73
N MET A 58 -6.08 -3.05 -7.75
CA MET A 58 -4.65 -2.89 -7.98
C MET A 58 -3.95 -4.20 -8.40
N PRO A 59 -4.17 -5.36 -7.75
CA PRO A 59 -3.55 -6.60 -8.21
C PRO A 59 -4.07 -7.10 -9.57
N ILE A 60 -5.37 -6.92 -9.87
CA ILE A 60 -5.91 -7.22 -11.22
C ILE A 60 -5.23 -6.34 -12.26
N THR A 61 -5.20 -5.03 -12.02
CA THR A 61 -4.59 -4.07 -12.95
C THR A 61 -3.11 -4.36 -13.13
N PHE A 62 -2.39 -4.71 -12.07
CA PHE A 62 -0.98 -5.12 -12.14
C PHE A 62 -0.78 -6.36 -13.03
N ALA A 63 -1.58 -7.41 -12.83
CA ALA A 63 -1.52 -8.61 -13.67
C ALA A 63 -1.84 -8.30 -15.15
N LEU A 64 -2.85 -7.47 -15.41
CA LEU A 64 -3.21 -7.02 -16.76
C LEU A 64 -2.08 -6.23 -17.42
N LEU A 65 -1.44 -5.29 -16.72
CA LEU A 65 -0.32 -4.52 -17.27
C LEU A 65 0.87 -5.41 -17.64
N VAL A 66 1.16 -6.43 -16.84
CA VAL A 66 2.22 -7.40 -17.17
C VAL A 66 1.86 -8.21 -18.42
N ILE A 67 0.59 -8.60 -18.57
CA ILE A 67 0.11 -9.27 -19.79
C ILE A 67 0.21 -8.32 -21.00
N MET A 68 -0.16 -7.04 -20.84
CA MET A 68 -0.01 -6.04 -21.89
C MET A 68 1.45 -5.84 -22.30
N LEU A 69 2.41 -5.87 -21.37
CA LEU A 69 3.83 -5.83 -21.71
C LEU A 69 4.27 -7.06 -22.50
N TRP A 70 3.80 -8.25 -22.11
CA TRP A 70 4.09 -9.48 -22.85
C TRP A 70 3.51 -9.45 -24.27
N LEU A 71 2.27 -8.97 -24.44
CA LEU A 71 1.65 -8.75 -25.76
C LEU A 71 2.43 -7.71 -26.56
N ALA A 72 2.82 -6.59 -25.96
CA ALA A 72 3.60 -5.55 -26.62
C ALA A 72 4.95 -6.09 -27.14
N LYS A 73 5.58 -7.01 -26.41
CA LYS A 73 6.79 -7.72 -26.86
C LYS A 73 6.53 -8.58 -28.09
N ILE A 74 5.39 -9.28 -28.13
CA ILE A 74 5.00 -10.11 -29.30
C ILE A 74 4.71 -9.24 -30.52
N PHE A 75 3.96 -8.16 -30.34
CA PHE A 75 3.57 -7.26 -31.42
C PHE A 75 4.64 -6.20 -31.77
N GLN A 76 5.81 -6.22 -31.11
CA GLN A 76 6.89 -5.24 -31.28
C GLN A 76 6.42 -3.77 -31.10
N ILE A 77 5.42 -3.55 -30.24
CA ILE A 77 4.90 -2.21 -29.91
C ILE A 77 5.72 -1.64 -28.75
N LYS A 78 6.15 -0.38 -28.84
CA LYS A 78 6.88 0.32 -27.77
C LYS A 78 5.91 0.81 -26.67
N PRO A 79 5.76 0.13 -25.50
CA PRO A 79 4.62 0.34 -24.59
C PRO A 79 4.97 1.33 -23.47
N ARG A 80 5.19 2.60 -23.84
CA ARG A 80 5.66 3.64 -22.91
C ARG A 80 4.75 3.84 -21.70
N SER A 81 3.46 4.07 -21.94
CA SER A 81 2.49 4.38 -20.87
C SER A 81 2.31 3.22 -19.90
N VAL A 82 2.37 1.98 -20.41
CA VAL A 82 2.26 0.76 -19.61
C VAL A 82 3.44 0.66 -18.64
N LEU A 83 4.67 0.93 -19.10
CA LEU A 83 5.86 0.93 -18.24
C LEU A 83 5.82 1.99 -17.13
N LEU A 84 5.35 3.20 -17.46
CA LEU A 84 5.18 4.28 -16.47
C LEU A 84 4.12 3.92 -15.43
N PHE A 85 2.95 3.45 -15.88
CA PHE A 85 1.84 3.11 -15.01
C PHE A 85 2.14 1.90 -14.12
N LEU A 86 2.89 0.92 -14.63
CA LEU A 86 3.39 -0.21 -13.86
C LEU A 86 4.28 0.24 -12.70
N GLY A 87 5.12 1.26 -12.88
CA GLY A 87 5.95 1.84 -11.82
C GLY A 87 5.12 2.41 -10.68
N TYR A 88 4.01 3.09 -11.01
CA TYR A 88 3.08 3.62 -10.02
C TYR A 88 2.32 2.50 -9.29
N ILE A 89 1.67 1.61 -10.03
CA ILE A 89 0.83 0.53 -9.46
C ILE A 89 1.62 -0.44 -8.59
N LYS A 90 2.91 -0.67 -8.89
CA LYS A 90 3.77 -1.59 -8.12
C LYS A 90 3.72 -1.34 -6.60
N ALA A 91 3.58 -0.09 -6.16
CA ALA A 91 3.53 0.27 -4.74
C ALA A 91 2.17 0.03 -4.07
N TRP A 92 1.09 -0.09 -4.85
CA TRP A 92 -0.30 -0.17 -4.36
C TRP A 92 -0.86 -1.59 -4.31
N VAL A 93 -0.15 -2.57 -4.88
CA VAL A 93 -0.56 -3.97 -4.83
C VAL A 93 -0.18 -4.54 -3.47
N MET A 94 -1.19 -4.92 -2.69
CA MET A 94 -1.04 -5.35 -1.29
C MET A 94 -1.62 -6.73 -1.01
N PHE A 95 -1.65 -7.58 -2.03
CA PHE A 95 -2.29 -8.88 -1.92
C PHE A 95 -1.57 -9.80 -0.91
N ASP A 96 -0.25 -9.66 -0.78
CA ASP A 96 0.59 -10.29 0.24
C ASP A 96 0.24 -9.80 1.66
N VAL A 97 0.03 -8.49 1.82
CA VAL A 97 -0.37 -7.90 3.11
C VAL A 97 -1.75 -8.41 3.53
N TYR A 98 -2.66 -8.63 2.58
CA TYR A 98 -3.96 -9.23 2.87
C TYR A 98 -3.86 -10.66 3.41
N LEU A 99 -2.93 -11.47 2.90
CA LEU A 99 -2.65 -12.81 3.44
C LEU A 99 -2.22 -12.74 4.91
N VAL A 100 -1.39 -11.77 5.27
CA VAL A 100 -0.99 -11.56 6.66
C VAL A 100 -2.18 -11.09 7.51
N ALA A 101 -2.99 -10.16 6.99
CA ALA A 101 -4.21 -9.69 7.65
C ALA A 101 -5.19 -10.84 7.95
N LEU A 102 -5.31 -11.80 7.03
CA LEU A 102 -6.09 -13.02 7.25
C LEU A 102 -5.55 -13.85 8.42
N GLY A 103 -4.23 -14.03 8.51
CA GLY A 103 -3.60 -14.71 9.65
C GLY A 103 -3.87 -14.02 10.99
N VAL A 104 -3.73 -12.68 11.03
CA VAL A 104 -4.06 -11.88 12.22
C VAL A 104 -5.53 -12.00 12.58
N THR A 105 -6.42 -12.02 11.57
CA THR A 105 -7.86 -12.16 11.79
C THR A 105 -8.22 -13.54 12.34
N ILE A 106 -7.63 -14.62 11.82
CA ILE A 106 -7.82 -15.98 12.37
C ILE A 106 -7.50 -16.00 13.87
N PHE A 107 -6.38 -15.39 14.25
CA PHE A 107 -5.95 -15.34 15.64
C PHE A 107 -6.93 -14.54 16.50
N LYS A 108 -7.35 -13.37 16.02
CA LYS A 108 -8.31 -12.50 16.72
C LYS A 108 -9.69 -13.16 16.86
N VAL A 109 -10.17 -13.84 15.83
CA VAL A 109 -11.52 -14.45 15.81
C VAL A 109 -11.59 -15.73 16.64
N ARG A 110 -10.48 -16.47 16.78
CA ARG A 110 -10.44 -17.72 17.57
C ARG A 110 -10.85 -17.53 19.03
N GLU A 111 -10.70 -16.32 19.57
CA GLU A 111 -11.17 -16.00 20.93
C GLU A 111 -12.70 -15.95 21.05
N TYR A 112 -13.42 -15.73 19.94
CA TYR A 112 -14.87 -15.60 19.90
C TYR A 112 -15.60 -16.85 19.38
N ALA A 113 -14.93 -17.68 18.57
CA ALA A 113 -15.59 -18.75 17.82
C ALA A 113 -14.65 -19.86 17.32
N THR A 114 -15.23 -21.03 17.01
CA THR A 114 -14.51 -22.10 16.30
C THR A 114 -14.40 -21.79 14.81
N LEU A 115 -13.16 -21.85 14.30
CA LEU A 115 -12.80 -21.55 12.92
C LEU A 115 -12.54 -22.82 12.12
N GLU A 116 -13.17 -22.93 10.96
CA GLU A 116 -12.88 -23.94 9.95
C GLU A 116 -12.24 -23.28 8.72
N ILE A 117 -11.07 -23.78 8.32
CA ILE A 117 -10.35 -23.31 7.15
C ILE A 117 -10.93 -23.98 5.90
N ASN A 118 -11.36 -23.17 4.93
CA ASN A 118 -11.90 -23.68 3.67
C ASN A 118 -10.79 -24.02 2.67
N ILE A 119 -11.08 -24.95 1.76
CA ILE A 119 -10.15 -25.36 0.68
C ILE A 119 -9.76 -24.18 -0.24
N TYR A 120 -10.62 -23.15 -0.33
CA TYR A 120 -10.39 -21.94 -1.12
C TYR A 120 -9.32 -21.01 -0.52
N LEU A 121 -8.81 -21.28 0.69
CA LEU A 121 -7.62 -20.61 1.19
C LEU A 121 -6.38 -20.96 0.33
N ILE A 122 -6.34 -22.15 -0.27
CA ILE A 122 -5.23 -22.61 -1.12
C ILE A 122 -5.05 -21.70 -2.35
N PRO A 123 -6.05 -21.48 -3.24
CA PRO A 123 -5.90 -20.57 -4.37
C PRO A 123 -5.58 -19.14 -3.93
N PHE A 124 -6.04 -18.71 -2.75
CA PHE A 124 -5.68 -17.43 -2.17
C PHE A 124 -4.17 -17.34 -1.83
N ILE A 125 -3.63 -18.32 -1.10
CA ILE A 125 -2.19 -18.42 -0.80
C ILE A 125 -1.36 -18.49 -2.08
N PHE A 126 -1.76 -19.31 -3.05
CA PHE A 126 -1.05 -19.40 -4.33
C PHE A 126 -1.08 -18.08 -5.09
N THR A 127 -2.20 -17.34 -5.08
CA THR A 127 -2.28 -16.02 -5.70
C THR A 127 -1.34 -15.02 -5.02
N ALA A 128 -1.22 -15.06 -3.69
CA ALA A 128 -0.28 -14.23 -2.93
C ALA A 128 1.19 -14.59 -3.22
N LEU A 129 1.52 -15.88 -3.30
CA LEU A 129 2.86 -16.34 -3.65
C LEU A 129 3.22 -16.01 -5.10
N LEU A 130 2.28 -16.15 -6.04
CA LEU A 130 2.52 -15.83 -7.44
C LEU A 130 2.67 -14.31 -7.66
N THR A 131 1.87 -13.49 -6.98
CA THR A 131 2.00 -12.03 -7.03
C THR A 131 3.35 -11.59 -6.47
N THR A 132 3.75 -12.06 -5.28
CA THR A 132 5.08 -11.78 -4.71
C THR A 132 6.23 -12.25 -5.60
N LEU A 133 6.14 -13.45 -6.18
CA LEU A 133 7.13 -13.94 -7.13
C LEU A 133 7.19 -13.06 -8.39
N LEU A 134 6.04 -12.60 -8.89
CA LEU A 134 5.97 -11.63 -9.98
C LEU A 134 6.66 -10.32 -9.60
N PHE A 135 6.51 -9.81 -8.37
CA PHE A 135 7.24 -8.62 -7.89
C PHE A 135 8.77 -8.80 -7.90
N ILE A 136 9.24 -9.97 -7.48
CA ILE A 136 10.68 -10.30 -7.42
C ILE A 136 11.27 -10.41 -8.82
N LYS A 137 10.57 -11.07 -9.75
CA LYS A 137 11.04 -11.23 -11.13
C LYS A 137 10.90 -9.97 -11.97
N LEU A 138 10.01 -9.05 -11.60
CA LEU A 138 9.75 -7.83 -12.35
C LEU A 138 10.78 -6.73 -12.03
N ASN A 139 11.82 -6.69 -12.86
CA ASN A 139 12.79 -5.60 -12.88
C ASN A 139 12.39 -4.54 -13.92
N LEU A 140 11.87 -3.40 -13.43
CA LEU A 140 11.42 -2.30 -14.29
C LEU A 140 12.55 -1.75 -15.16
N SER A 141 13.77 -1.64 -14.62
CA SER A 141 14.92 -1.09 -15.33
C SER A 141 15.34 -1.96 -16.51
N ALA A 142 15.28 -3.28 -16.33
CA ALA A 142 15.56 -4.25 -17.39
C ALA A 142 14.49 -4.20 -18.49
N LEU A 143 13.21 -4.14 -18.13
CA LEU A 143 12.09 -4.00 -19.09
C LEU A 143 12.25 -2.74 -19.95
N TRP A 144 12.59 -1.62 -19.33
CA TRP A 144 12.86 -0.39 -20.06
C TRP A 144 14.02 -0.55 -21.05
N GLN A 145 15.10 -1.28 -20.71
CA GLN A 145 16.25 -1.51 -21.60
C GLN A 145 15.88 -2.39 -22.79
N GLU A 146 15.03 -3.39 -22.56
CA GLU A 146 14.54 -4.31 -23.59
C GLU A 146 13.67 -3.60 -24.64
N PHE A 147 12.72 -2.75 -24.22
CA PHE A 147 11.84 -2.03 -25.16
C PHE A 147 12.46 -0.77 -25.79
N TYR A 148 13.49 -0.20 -25.16
CA TYR A 148 14.16 1.02 -25.61
C TYR A 148 15.70 0.84 -25.55
N PRO A 149 16.29 0.02 -26.43
CA PRO A 149 17.72 -0.29 -26.42
C PRO A 149 18.61 0.81 -27.03
N GLU A 150 18.02 1.73 -27.81
CA GLU A 150 18.71 2.82 -28.54
C GLU A 150 19.42 3.84 -27.63
N CYS A 151 19.23 3.71 -26.31
CA CYS A 151 19.73 4.61 -25.29
C CYS A 151 21.13 4.20 -24.81
N THR A 152 22.18 4.82 -25.35
CA THR A 152 23.57 4.53 -24.97
C THR A 152 23.88 5.00 -23.54
N PRO A 153 24.61 4.21 -22.74
CA PRO A 153 25.08 4.65 -21.43
C PRO A 153 26.12 5.77 -21.58
N VAL A 154 26.00 6.79 -20.73
CA VAL A 154 26.91 7.93 -20.71
C VAL A 154 28.19 7.56 -19.96
N TYR A 155 29.31 7.43 -20.66
CA TYR A 155 30.64 7.22 -20.06
C TYR A 155 31.45 8.51 -19.86
N THR A 156 30.81 9.67 -19.99
CA THR A 156 31.49 10.98 -20.09
C THR A 156 31.55 11.69 -18.74
N LYS A 157 32.61 12.48 -18.51
CA LYS A 157 32.74 13.43 -17.38
C LYS A 157 31.80 14.66 -17.44
N GLN A 158 30.85 14.68 -18.37
CA GLN A 158 29.93 15.82 -18.56
C GLN A 158 28.82 15.80 -17.50
N ALA A 159 28.14 16.93 -17.31
CA ALA A 159 26.97 17.01 -16.43
C ALA A 159 25.89 16.02 -16.91
N VAL A 160 25.59 15.04 -16.07
CA VAL A 160 24.65 13.96 -16.35
C VAL A 160 23.34 14.21 -15.60
N GLU A 161 22.22 14.00 -16.27
CA GLU A 161 20.90 14.09 -15.66
C GLU A 161 20.26 12.70 -15.55
N LEU A 162 19.55 12.47 -14.43
CA LEU A 162 18.78 11.24 -14.17
C LEU A 162 17.29 11.55 -14.31
N CYS A 163 16.56 10.75 -15.09
CA CYS A 163 15.09 10.81 -15.10
C CYS A 163 14.51 10.05 -13.89
N PRO A 164 13.67 10.67 -13.04
CA PRO A 164 13.07 9.98 -11.90
C PRO A 164 11.99 8.95 -12.30
N ALA A 165 11.40 9.07 -13.49
CA ALA A 165 10.31 8.17 -13.91
C ALA A 165 10.81 6.85 -14.51
N CYS A 166 11.84 6.89 -15.36
CA CYS A 166 12.39 5.69 -16.01
C CYS A 166 13.80 5.32 -15.55
N HIS A 167 14.36 6.05 -14.57
CA HIS A 167 15.74 5.89 -14.06
C HIS A 167 16.80 5.89 -15.17
N TYR A 168 16.52 6.56 -16.30
CA TYR A 168 17.47 6.69 -17.39
C TYR A 168 18.41 7.88 -17.15
N THR A 169 19.69 7.62 -17.39
CA THR A 169 20.79 8.56 -17.19
C THR A 169 21.24 9.06 -18.57
N PHE A 170 21.17 10.37 -18.80
CA PHE A 170 21.42 10.98 -20.11
C PHE A 170 22.18 12.31 -19.98
N THR A 171 22.79 12.79 -21.06
CA THR A 171 23.51 14.07 -21.07
C THR A 171 22.58 15.22 -21.46
N GLN A 172 22.94 16.43 -21.04
CA GLN A 172 22.17 17.64 -21.35
C GLN A 172 21.94 17.87 -22.86
N LYS A 173 22.82 17.35 -23.72
CA LYS A 173 22.68 17.41 -25.19
C LYS A 173 21.56 16.54 -25.75
N SER A 174 21.11 15.54 -25.00
CA SER A 174 20.05 14.60 -25.39
C SER A 174 18.68 14.96 -24.81
N ILE A 175 18.55 16.16 -24.22
CA ILE A 175 17.27 16.67 -23.74
C ILE A 175 16.30 16.81 -24.90
N TYR A 176 15.09 16.27 -24.71
CA TYR A 176 13.98 16.42 -25.65
C TYR A 176 13.12 17.60 -25.22
N TYR A 177 12.67 18.43 -26.15
CA TYR A 177 11.72 19.51 -25.90
C TYR A 177 10.36 19.13 -26.47
N ASP A 178 9.32 19.19 -25.64
CA ASP A 178 7.94 19.05 -26.10
C ASP A 178 7.49 20.28 -26.91
N HIS A 179 6.34 20.23 -27.58
CA HIS A 179 5.73 21.33 -28.35
C HIS A 179 5.58 22.63 -27.55
N GLN A 180 5.52 22.55 -26.22
CA GLN A 180 5.48 23.70 -25.30
C GLN A 180 6.87 24.14 -24.79
N GLN A 181 7.96 23.70 -25.43
CA GLN A 181 9.36 23.92 -25.02
C GLN A 181 9.70 23.48 -23.58
N LYS A 182 9.01 22.47 -23.06
CA LYS A 182 9.33 21.86 -21.76
C LYS A 182 10.41 20.80 -21.93
N ILE A 183 11.38 20.83 -21.02
CA ILE A 183 12.46 19.84 -20.90
C ILE A 183 11.86 18.49 -20.52
N CYS A 184 12.03 17.49 -21.37
CA CYS A 184 11.50 16.14 -21.24
C CYS A 184 12.59 15.08 -21.42
N CYS A 185 12.39 13.93 -20.78
CA CYS A 185 13.31 12.81 -20.91
C CYS A 185 13.29 12.23 -22.34
N PRO A 186 14.43 12.00 -23.01
CA PRO A 186 14.45 11.44 -24.37
C PRO A 186 13.81 10.04 -24.45
N ARG A 187 13.87 9.26 -23.37
CA ARG A 187 13.36 7.88 -23.32
C ARG A 187 11.87 7.80 -23.00
N CYS A 188 11.46 8.43 -21.91
CA CYS A 188 10.11 8.29 -21.38
C CYS A 188 9.28 9.56 -21.51
N GLN A 189 9.78 10.59 -22.21
CA GLN A 189 9.23 11.95 -22.41
C GLN A 189 8.45 12.52 -21.21
N SER A 190 8.84 12.13 -19.99
CA SER A 190 8.31 12.70 -18.77
C SER A 190 8.93 14.09 -18.58
N PRO A 191 8.16 15.06 -18.07
CA PRO A 191 8.68 16.40 -17.82
C PRO A 191 9.74 16.34 -16.72
N LEU A 192 10.92 16.89 -17.02
CA LEU A 192 12.05 16.96 -16.08
C LEU A 192 12.02 18.28 -15.29
N ASN A 193 11.43 19.34 -15.85
CA ASN A 193 11.36 20.67 -15.26
C ASN A 193 10.28 20.82 -14.17
N THR A 194 9.99 19.76 -13.41
CA THR A 194 9.22 19.90 -12.17
C THR A 194 10.10 20.52 -11.11
N SER A 195 9.73 21.70 -10.62
CA SER A 195 10.46 22.39 -9.56
C SER A 195 10.56 21.51 -8.30
N ASP A 196 11.78 21.36 -7.78
CA ASP A 196 12.04 20.70 -6.49
C ASP A 196 11.15 21.26 -5.37
N LYS A 197 10.87 22.57 -5.41
CA LYS A 197 10.00 23.25 -4.44
C LYS A 197 8.57 22.74 -4.49
N LEU A 198 8.05 22.50 -5.70
CA LEU A 198 6.68 22.00 -5.89
C LEU A 198 6.54 20.57 -5.38
N LYS A 199 7.52 19.71 -5.67
CA LYS A 199 7.55 18.33 -5.14
C LYS A 199 7.65 18.32 -3.61
N LEU A 200 8.51 19.17 -3.06
CA LEU A 200 8.66 19.31 -1.61
C LEU A 200 7.35 19.82 -0.97
N GLN A 201 6.70 20.81 -1.56
CA GLN A 201 5.41 21.33 -1.11
C GLN A 201 4.30 20.26 -1.18
N ALA A 202 4.23 19.49 -2.27
CA ALA A 202 3.27 18.39 -2.39
C ALA A 202 3.50 17.31 -1.33
N THR A 203 4.76 17.02 -1.02
CA THR A 203 5.14 16.06 0.02
C THR A 203 4.76 16.56 1.42
N TRP A 204 4.97 17.86 1.70
CA TRP A 204 4.52 18.51 2.94
C TRP A 204 3.00 18.50 3.07
N ALA A 205 2.28 18.90 2.01
CA ALA A 205 0.82 18.99 2.03
C ALA A 205 0.18 17.62 2.31
N THR A 206 0.67 16.56 1.65
CA THR A 206 0.18 15.19 1.87
C THR A 206 0.58 14.64 3.25
N LEU A 207 1.78 14.98 3.76
CA LEU A 207 2.19 14.58 5.11
C LEU A 207 1.33 15.26 6.19
N ILE A 208 1.13 16.58 6.09
CA ILE A 208 0.30 17.36 7.02
C ILE A 208 -1.15 16.87 6.98
N ALA A 209 -1.72 16.62 5.79
CA ALA A 209 -3.03 16.02 5.66
C ALA A 209 -3.12 14.66 6.37
N GLY A 210 -2.09 13.81 6.23
CA GLY A 210 -1.99 12.54 6.96
C GLY A 210 -1.94 12.71 8.47
N ILE A 211 -1.19 13.69 8.99
CA ILE A 211 -1.11 14.01 10.42
C ILE A 211 -2.48 14.46 10.95
N ILE A 212 -3.15 15.38 10.23
CA ILE A 212 -4.46 15.89 10.60
C ILE A 212 -5.49 14.76 10.66
N MET A 213 -5.47 13.83 9.70
CA MET A 213 -6.38 12.68 9.68
C MET A 213 -6.03 11.63 10.74
N LEU A 214 -4.77 11.52 11.16
CA LEU A 214 -4.37 10.57 12.19
C LEU A 214 -4.91 10.94 13.58
N PHE A 215 -5.12 12.22 13.86
CA PHE A 215 -5.66 12.68 15.14
C PHE A 215 -7.09 12.16 15.40
N PRO A 216 -8.11 12.41 14.53
CA PRO A 216 -9.44 11.85 14.70
C PRO A 216 -9.43 10.32 14.59
N ALA A 217 -8.52 9.72 13.81
CA ALA A 217 -8.41 8.26 13.73
C ALA A 217 -8.07 7.58 15.06
N ASN A 218 -7.29 8.23 15.93
CA ASN A 218 -6.93 7.69 17.24
C ASN A 218 -7.96 8.01 18.34
N LEU A 219 -8.74 9.09 18.17
CA LEU A 219 -9.75 9.51 19.14
C LEU A 219 -11.11 8.84 18.91
N LEU A 220 -11.46 8.57 17.66
CA LEU A 220 -12.73 7.96 17.31
C LEU A 220 -12.68 6.43 17.41
N PRO A 221 -13.82 5.78 17.68
CA PRO A 221 -13.90 4.34 17.66
C PRO A 221 -13.62 3.81 16.25
N ILE A 222 -12.76 2.81 16.16
CA ILE A 222 -12.38 2.19 14.89
C ILE A 222 -13.19 0.91 14.62
N SER A 223 -13.63 0.25 15.68
CA SER A 223 -14.51 -0.92 15.66
C SER A 223 -15.38 -0.93 16.91
N GLY A 224 -16.62 -1.38 16.78
CA GLY A 224 -17.53 -1.64 17.89
C GLY A 224 -18.08 -3.06 17.80
N ILE A 225 -18.33 -3.67 18.96
CA ILE A 225 -19.02 -4.96 19.06
C ILE A 225 -20.29 -4.74 19.87
N TYR A 226 -21.44 -5.08 19.29
CA TYR A 226 -22.69 -5.18 20.01
C TYR A 226 -22.78 -6.57 20.65
N LEU A 227 -22.70 -6.63 21.97
CA LEU A 227 -22.98 -7.84 22.75
C LEU A 227 -24.24 -7.58 23.58
N THR A 228 -25.31 -8.35 23.33
CA THR A 228 -26.53 -8.35 24.18
C THR A 228 -27.16 -6.97 24.43
N GLY A 229 -27.16 -6.10 23.41
CA GLY A 229 -27.77 -4.76 23.48
C GLY A 229 -26.89 -3.67 24.11
N ALA A 230 -25.70 -4.00 24.62
CA ALA A 230 -24.69 -3.02 25.02
C ALA A 230 -23.73 -2.75 23.85
N LEU A 231 -23.59 -1.47 23.49
CA LEU A 231 -22.61 -0.98 22.52
C LEU A 231 -21.25 -0.86 23.22
N SER A 232 -20.32 -1.76 22.93
CA SER A 232 -18.92 -1.59 23.30
C SER A 232 -18.17 -0.99 22.12
N GLU A 233 -17.98 0.33 22.12
CA GLU A 233 -17.14 1.02 21.15
C GLU A 233 -15.69 0.95 21.59
N ASP A 234 -14.83 0.37 20.75
CA ASP A 234 -13.40 0.31 21.01
C ASP A 234 -12.65 1.27 20.09
N THR A 235 -11.99 2.25 20.71
CA THR A 235 -10.86 2.95 20.08
C THR A 235 -9.69 1.97 19.93
N LEU A 236 -8.72 2.30 19.06
CA LEU A 236 -7.49 1.51 18.90
C LEU A 236 -6.83 1.20 20.26
N ILE A 237 -6.79 2.19 21.14
CA ILE A 237 -6.19 2.09 22.48
C ILE A 237 -7.09 1.27 23.42
N SER A 238 -8.41 1.50 23.41
CA SER A 238 -9.36 0.71 24.19
C SER A 238 -9.27 -0.78 23.87
N GLY A 239 -9.20 -1.12 22.58
CA GLY A 239 -9.03 -2.50 22.12
C GLY A 239 -7.75 -3.14 22.67
N VAL A 240 -6.62 -2.44 22.60
CA VAL A 240 -5.35 -2.91 23.19
C VAL A 240 -5.48 -3.13 24.71
N ILE A 241 -6.08 -2.19 25.43
CA ILE A 241 -6.30 -2.29 26.88
C ILE A 241 -7.20 -3.48 27.23
N SER A 242 -8.24 -3.73 26.44
CA SER A 242 -9.14 -4.87 26.59
C SER A 242 -8.37 -6.19 26.47
N PHE A 243 -7.53 -6.34 25.46
CA PHE A 243 -6.68 -7.54 25.31
C PHE A 243 -5.68 -7.73 26.45
N VAL A 244 -5.10 -6.65 26.97
CA VAL A 244 -4.22 -6.70 28.14
C VAL A 244 -4.98 -7.20 29.38
N LYS A 245 -6.20 -6.69 29.62
CA LYS A 245 -7.05 -7.11 30.74
C LYS A 245 -7.50 -8.57 30.62
N SER A 246 -7.72 -9.05 29.40
CA SER A 246 -8.06 -10.46 29.11
C SER A 246 -6.87 -11.42 29.25
N GLY A 247 -5.67 -10.94 29.55
CA GLY A 247 -4.45 -11.75 29.71
C GLY A 247 -3.76 -12.11 28.38
N SER A 248 -4.29 -11.68 27.23
CA SER A 248 -3.74 -11.90 25.90
C SER A 248 -2.67 -10.86 25.54
N TYR A 249 -1.59 -10.77 26.32
CA TYR A 249 -0.52 -9.77 26.15
C TYR A 249 0.13 -9.80 24.75
N PHE A 250 0.27 -10.99 24.16
CA PHE A 250 0.84 -11.13 22.81
C PHE A 250 -0.05 -10.51 21.73
N VAL A 251 -1.37 -10.74 21.78
CA VAL A 251 -2.35 -10.11 20.86
C VAL A 251 -2.28 -8.59 20.99
N ALA A 252 -2.33 -8.09 22.23
CA ALA A 252 -2.31 -6.66 22.53
C ALA A 252 -1.06 -5.98 21.95
N PHE A 253 0.12 -6.61 22.11
CA PHE A 253 1.38 -6.10 21.56
C PHE A 253 1.36 -6.02 20.02
N VAL A 254 0.89 -7.09 19.35
CA VAL A 254 0.83 -7.13 17.89
C VAL A 254 -0.13 -6.06 17.34
N VAL A 255 -1.31 -5.91 17.93
CA VAL A 255 -2.31 -4.90 17.52
C VAL A 255 -1.78 -3.49 17.79
N PHE A 256 -1.20 -3.22 18.96
CA PHE A 256 -0.62 -1.92 19.28
C PHE A 256 0.50 -1.55 18.30
N PHE A 257 1.40 -2.50 18.02
CA PHE A 257 2.53 -2.26 17.15
C PHE A 257 2.09 -2.01 15.70
N ALA A 258 1.17 -2.82 15.18
CA ALA A 258 0.67 -2.70 13.82
C ALA A 258 -0.17 -1.43 13.62
N SER A 259 -1.09 -1.12 14.55
CA SER A 259 -2.09 -0.08 14.32
C SER A 259 -1.72 1.30 14.84
N ILE A 260 -0.85 1.41 15.84
CA ILE A 260 -0.46 2.70 16.43
C ILE A 260 1.00 3.01 16.12
N PHE A 261 1.92 2.10 16.48
CA PHE A 261 3.35 2.38 16.36
C PHE A 261 3.82 2.52 14.91
N VAL A 262 3.37 1.65 14.01
CA VAL A 262 3.76 1.66 12.59
C VAL A 262 3.34 2.97 11.87
N PRO A 263 2.08 3.42 11.92
CA PRO A 263 1.69 4.69 11.28
C PRO A 263 2.38 5.91 11.88
N ILE A 264 2.50 5.96 13.23
CA ILE A 264 3.14 7.08 13.93
C ILE A 264 4.64 7.15 13.59
N SER A 265 5.36 6.03 13.65
CA SER A 265 6.78 5.97 13.30
C SER A 265 7.02 6.40 11.84
N LYS A 266 6.15 6.00 10.90
CA LYS A 266 6.22 6.43 9.50
C LYS A 266 6.13 7.94 9.36
N ILE A 267 5.20 8.60 10.07
CA ILE A 267 5.05 10.06 10.06
C ILE A 267 6.30 10.73 10.63
N PHE A 268 6.81 10.27 11.77
CA PHE A 268 8.01 10.86 12.38
C PHE A 268 9.22 10.76 11.46
N ILE A 269 9.43 9.61 10.81
CA ILE A 269 10.56 9.44 9.88
C ILE A 269 10.39 10.35 8.66
N MET A 270 9.20 10.43 8.08
CA MET A 270 8.94 11.34 6.95
C MET A 270 9.14 12.81 7.35
N LEU A 271 8.63 13.22 8.51
CA LEU A 271 8.80 14.57 9.03
C LEU A 271 10.28 14.90 9.24
N TYR A 272 11.05 13.97 9.81
CA TYR A 272 12.50 14.11 9.95
C TYR A 272 13.20 14.28 8.60
N LEU A 273 12.89 13.44 7.60
CA LEU A 273 13.48 13.55 6.27
C LEU A 273 13.12 14.88 5.59
N LEU A 274 11.87 15.32 5.69
CA LEU A 274 11.43 16.61 5.14
C LEU A 274 12.07 17.80 5.85
N ALA A 275 12.18 17.75 7.18
CA ALA A 275 12.85 18.77 7.97
C ALA A 275 14.34 18.84 7.61
N CYS A 276 15.01 17.70 7.44
CA CYS A 276 16.40 17.66 6.97
C CYS A 276 16.55 18.35 5.63
N VAL A 277 15.62 18.12 4.69
CA VAL A 277 15.67 18.74 3.37
C VAL A 277 15.35 20.24 3.42
N HIS A 278 14.37 20.65 4.23
CA HIS A 278 13.92 22.04 4.31
C HIS A 278 14.93 22.93 5.05
N PHE A 279 15.42 22.49 6.21
CA PHE A 279 16.42 23.21 7.01
C PHE A 279 17.85 22.94 6.57
N LYS A 280 18.06 22.05 5.57
CA LYS A 280 19.37 21.62 5.07
C LYS A 280 20.26 21.07 6.18
N TRP A 281 19.68 20.28 7.08
CA TRP A 281 20.43 19.70 8.19
C TRP A 281 21.45 18.68 7.67
N GLN A 282 22.68 18.84 8.14
CA GLN A 282 23.82 18.02 7.74
C GLN A 282 23.88 16.77 8.63
N HIS A 283 23.23 15.72 8.17
CA HIS A 283 23.22 14.41 8.81
C HIS A 283 23.74 13.32 7.87
N SER A 284 24.10 12.17 8.45
CA SER A 284 24.64 11.05 7.70
C SER A 284 23.67 10.58 6.61
N ILE A 285 24.09 10.69 5.35
CA ILE A 285 23.30 10.25 4.19
C ILE A 285 22.95 8.76 4.25
N LYS A 286 23.85 7.95 4.83
CA LYS A 286 23.60 6.50 5.05
C LYS A 286 22.40 6.29 5.96
N TRP A 287 22.24 7.12 6.98
CA TRP A 287 21.11 7.04 7.92
C TRP A 287 19.80 7.47 7.24
N GLN A 288 19.82 8.60 6.55
CA GLN A 288 18.64 9.11 5.83
C GLN A 288 18.15 8.14 4.75
N MET A 289 19.06 7.52 3.99
CA MET A 289 18.69 6.52 2.98
C MET A 289 18.15 5.23 3.59
N ARG A 290 18.69 4.77 4.74
CA ARG A 290 18.12 3.62 5.47
C ARG A 290 16.71 3.92 5.95
N LEU A 291 16.49 5.10 6.52
CA LEU A 291 15.17 5.56 6.96
C LEU A 291 14.18 5.63 5.79
N LEU A 292 14.60 6.15 4.64
CA LEU A 292 13.77 6.20 3.44
C LEU A 292 13.35 4.80 2.96
N HIS A 293 14.30 3.85 2.90
CA HIS A 293 13.99 2.46 2.57
C HIS A 293 13.04 1.81 3.59
N LEU A 294 13.25 2.08 4.88
CA LEU A 294 12.36 1.59 5.94
C LEU A 294 10.94 2.12 5.76
N VAL A 295 10.77 3.41 5.46
CA VAL A 295 9.44 4.01 5.22
C VAL A 295 8.76 3.41 4.00
N HIS A 296 9.48 3.21 2.89
CA HIS A 296 8.91 2.54 1.71
C HIS A 296 8.51 1.09 2.00
N PHE A 297 9.30 0.38 2.80
CA PHE A 297 8.99 -0.98 3.22
C PHE A 297 7.77 -1.01 4.14
N VAL A 298 7.77 -0.23 5.22
CA VAL A 298 6.68 -0.15 6.21
C VAL A 298 5.39 0.40 5.59
N GLY A 299 5.50 1.27 4.58
CA GLY A 299 4.36 1.93 3.94
C GLY A 299 3.28 0.95 3.47
N ARG A 300 3.67 -0.17 2.87
CA ARG A 300 2.74 -1.22 2.39
C ARG A 300 2.05 -2.00 3.51
N TRP A 301 2.70 -2.17 4.66
CA TRP A 301 2.13 -2.86 5.82
C TRP A 301 1.10 -2.02 6.56
N SER A 302 1.11 -0.71 6.39
CA SER A 302 0.20 0.21 7.09
C SER A 302 -1.28 0.02 6.74
N MET A 303 -1.60 -0.72 5.67
CA MET A 303 -2.98 -1.06 5.28
C MET A 303 -3.49 -2.36 5.92
N LEU A 304 -2.63 -3.10 6.63
CA LEU A 304 -2.98 -4.37 7.26
C LEU A 304 -4.21 -4.24 8.16
N ASP A 305 -4.29 -3.18 8.97
CA ASP A 305 -5.39 -3.02 9.93
C ASP A 305 -6.75 -2.85 9.25
N LEU A 306 -6.83 -2.11 8.14
CA LEU A 306 -8.06 -1.98 7.38
C LEU A 306 -8.51 -3.32 6.81
N PHE A 307 -7.58 -4.14 6.33
CA PHE A 307 -7.89 -5.48 5.83
C PHE A 307 -8.38 -6.39 6.96
N VAL A 308 -7.77 -6.33 8.15
CA VAL A 308 -8.27 -7.04 9.33
C VAL A 308 -9.69 -6.57 9.68
N LEU A 309 -9.96 -5.27 9.69
CA LEU A 309 -11.30 -4.73 9.97
C LEU A 309 -12.36 -5.23 8.97
N ALA A 310 -12.05 -5.23 7.67
CA ALA A 310 -12.98 -5.74 6.66
C ALA A 310 -13.21 -7.25 6.79
N LEU A 311 -12.18 -8.02 7.11
CA LEU A 311 -12.31 -9.45 7.37
C LEU A 311 -13.14 -9.72 8.62
N MET A 312 -12.93 -8.97 9.70
CA MET A 312 -13.76 -9.05 10.92
C MET A 312 -15.21 -8.70 10.63
N MET A 313 -15.47 -7.67 9.80
CA MET A 313 -16.82 -7.31 9.37
C MET A 313 -17.50 -8.46 8.60
N SER A 314 -16.75 -9.15 7.74
CA SER A 314 -17.25 -10.32 7.00
C SER A 314 -17.62 -11.49 7.93
N LEU A 315 -16.72 -11.78 8.87
CA LEU A 315 -16.74 -12.95 9.74
C LEU A 315 -17.71 -12.82 10.94
N VAL A 316 -17.73 -11.67 11.59
CA VAL A 316 -18.37 -11.51 12.92
C VAL A 316 -19.77 -10.90 12.81
N THR A 317 -20.08 -10.15 11.76
CA THR A 317 -21.37 -9.45 11.66
C THR A 317 -22.54 -10.42 11.50
N ARG A 318 -23.42 -10.47 12.50
CA ARG A 318 -24.77 -11.02 12.41
C ARG A 318 -25.80 -10.09 13.02
N GLY A 319 -26.77 -9.71 12.17
CA GLY A 319 -27.85 -8.77 12.47
C GLY A 319 -28.62 -8.96 13.78
N GLU A 320 -28.56 -10.12 14.45
CA GLU A 320 -29.36 -10.37 15.66
C GLU A 320 -28.61 -10.84 16.93
N ILE A 321 -27.30 -11.15 16.90
CA ILE A 321 -26.62 -11.71 18.11
C ILE A 321 -25.29 -11.02 18.42
N ILE A 322 -24.41 -10.86 17.43
CA ILE A 322 -23.15 -10.11 17.55
C ILE A 322 -23.03 -9.25 16.30
N ASN A 323 -23.20 -7.94 16.44
CA ASN A 323 -22.93 -7.01 15.34
C ASN A 323 -21.53 -6.44 15.53
N PHE A 324 -20.62 -6.76 14.61
CA PHE A 324 -19.38 -6.02 14.48
C PHE A 324 -19.66 -4.84 13.57
N THR A 325 -19.39 -3.64 14.02
CA THR A 325 -19.48 -2.45 13.18
C THR A 325 -18.12 -1.79 13.11
N VAL A 326 -17.69 -1.46 11.91
CA VAL A 326 -16.60 -0.51 11.73
C VAL A 326 -17.03 0.83 12.34
N GLY A 327 -16.11 1.62 12.88
CA GLY A 327 -16.41 2.96 13.40
C GLY A 327 -15.90 4.05 12.46
N PRO A 328 -16.29 5.32 12.68
CA PRO A 328 -15.85 6.45 11.85
C PRO A 328 -14.32 6.62 11.84
N GLY A 329 -13.62 6.16 12.87
CA GLY A 329 -12.15 6.18 12.93
C GLY A 329 -11.47 5.43 11.79
N ALA A 330 -12.12 4.41 11.21
CA ALA A 330 -11.53 3.61 10.13
C ALA A 330 -11.33 4.41 8.83
N PHE A 331 -12.25 5.33 8.52
CA PHE A 331 -12.09 6.22 7.37
C PHE A 331 -10.90 7.16 7.55
N TYR A 332 -10.81 7.81 8.71
CA TYR A 332 -9.70 8.70 9.03
C TYR A 332 -8.36 7.97 9.07
N PHE A 333 -8.33 6.76 9.62
CA PHE A 333 -7.15 5.89 9.62
C PHE A 333 -6.72 5.59 8.18
N GLY A 334 -7.64 5.12 7.33
CA GLY A 334 -7.33 4.84 5.94
C GLY A 334 -6.88 6.07 5.17
N ALA A 335 -7.54 7.22 5.37
CA ALA A 335 -7.16 8.46 4.72
C ALA A 335 -5.73 8.87 5.11
N ALA A 336 -5.35 8.72 6.38
CA ALA A 336 -3.99 8.96 6.85
C ALA A 336 -2.98 8.01 6.19
N VAL A 337 -3.31 6.72 6.05
CA VAL A 337 -2.44 5.73 5.38
C VAL A 337 -2.25 6.07 3.90
N PHE A 338 -3.31 6.42 3.18
CA PHE A 338 -3.24 6.84 1.77
C PHE A 338 -2.43 8.12 1.61
N CYS A 339 -2.66 9.13 2.46
CA CYS A 339 -1.90 10.38 2.43
C CYS A 339 -0.41 10.15 2.67
N THR A 340 -0.06 9.29 3.64
CA THR A 340 1.34 8.97 3.90
C THR A 340 1.97 8.11 2.80
N MET A 341 1.21 7.22 2.14
CA MET A 341 1.69 6.52 0.94
C MET A 341 1.99 7.49 -0.20
N LEU A 342 1.07 8.41 -0.48
CA LEU A 342 1.25 9.44 -1.49
C LEU A 342 2.46 10.31 -1.14
N SER A 343 2.60 10.75 0.11
CA SER A 343 3.76 11.51 0.58
C SER A 343 5.08 10.78 0.31
N THR A 344 5.18 9.50 0.68
CA THR A 344 6.39 8.71 0.41
C THR A 344 6.64 8.55 -1.10
N SER A 345 5.61 8.40 -1.93
CA SER A 345 5.76 8.26 -3.39
C SER A 345 6.22 9.56 -4.09
N GLN A 346 5.87 10.71 -3.53
CA GLN A 346 6.21 12.03 -4.08
C GLN A 346 7.59 12.53 -3.60
N PHE A 347 8.11 11.97 -2.51
CA PHE A 347 9.41 12.34 -1.96
C PHE A 347 10.55 11.92 -2.89
N ASP A 348 11.24 12.89 -3.47
CA ASP A 348 12.36 12.67 -4.38
C ASP A 348 13.66 12.48 -3.61
N SER A 349 14.24 11.28 -3.65
CA SER A 349 15.50 10.95 -2.96
C SER A 349 16.67 11.84 -3.39
N LYS A 350 16.63 12.42 -4.60
CA LYS A 350 17.65 13.37 -5.09
C LYS A 350 17.80 14.61 -4.22
N LEU A 351 16.75 15.02 -3.52
CA LEU A 351 16.78 16.17 -2.62
C LEU A 351 17.77 15.96 -1.48
N ILE A 352 17.87 14.73 -0.98
CA ILE A 352 18.83 14.35 0.05
C ILE A 352 20.27 14.46 -0.50
N TRP A 353 20.52 13.90 -1.68
CA TRP A 353 21.84 13.91 -2.30
C TRP A 353 22.33 15.32 -2.67
N LYS A 354 21.43 16.21 -3.13
CA LYS A 354 21.75 17.62 -3.44
C LYS A 354 22.29 18.41 -2.25
N ILE A 355 21.90 18.06 -1.02
CA ILE A 355 22.38 18.72 0.20
C ILE A 355 23.81 18.29 0.48
N TYR A 356 24.09 17.00 0.31
CA TYR A 356 25.42 16.42 0.49
C TYR A 356 26.41 16.89 -0.59
N ASP A 357 25.99 16.93 -1.86
CA ASP A 357 26.87 17.36 -2.95
C ASP A 357 27.27 18.84 -2.86
N ARG A 358 26.48 19.68 -2.18
CA ARG A 358 26.83 21.09 -1.93
C ARG A 358 27.96 21.26 -0.89
N GLU A 359 28.27 20.22 -0.15
CA GLU A 359 29.32 20.21 0.87
C GLU A 359 30.73 19.98 0.28
N LYS A 360 30.81 19.40 -0.92
CA LYS A 360 32.05 19.25 -1.69
C LYS A 360 32.26 20.41 -2.64
#